data_AF-A0A3M2DSZ9-F1
#
_entry.id   AF-A0A3M2DSZ9-F1
#
_cell.length_a   1.000
_cell.length_b   1.000
_cell.length_c   1.000
_cell.angle_alpha   90.00
_cell.angle_beta   90.00
_cell.angle_gamma   90.00
#
_symmetry.space_group_name_H-M   'P 1'
#
loop_
_entity.id
_entity.type
_entity.pdbx_description
1 polymer ?
#
loop_
_entity_poly.entity_id
_entity_poly.type
_entity_poly.pdbx_seq_one_letter_code
_entity_poly.pdbx_strand_id
1 'polypeptide(L)'
;LLDAAAPAPGADPDDALADAFLSWFGGRRDLYARQWHDDRRRRSGYRPVREPLTADVALAHLRGSITVGQYLLFPDATVAYAVLDLDLSADALAEVRATAGDDASPCRHPRLRSYAARLIDCAARLGIPLWPADSGGRGMHLWLFFRPRRPARAARALLAQIVTAAGAQPADVSVEIFPKQDRPGRRGLSSLVKLPLGIHRGSLRPCPLLDDRLEPIGDPAAALARLRPADDACVADVLGRRLAPLPAPEVDPPAGPAPALVAVDSPRSLAERLRAIAPGDDERAACERMLSGCAVLRALVRRAYERRRLEPAELSAVIYTLGLVGPACQLADDVLAAARAPRAELERARRGIPSPAGCRRLRRICPDAAADCRCFDGADPVPYATPALFATGETAPAPPSWAPFAAWLDDDDLVADPIETLGQWVRRIDERLERLERLQADADPSPEPPGAGAGGDRNSTGGDA
;
A
#
# COMPACT_ATOMS: atom_id res chain seq x y z
N LEU A 1 15.38 35.12 20.29
CA LEU A 1 14.49 36.03 19.54
C LEU A 1 14.99 36.07 18.11
N LEU A 2 14.61 35.08 17.33
CA LEU A 2 14.76 35.09 15.87
C LEU A 2 13.35 34.90 15.35
N ASP A 3 12.82 35.99 14.80
CA ASP A 3 11.51 36.05 14.17
C ASP A 3 11.43 35.01 13.06
N ALA A 4 10.59 34.00 13.29
CA ALA A 4 9.97 33.27 12.20
C ALA A 4 9.12 34.30 11.45
N ALA A 5 9.67 34.86 10.37
CA ALA A 5 8.96 35.78 9.50
C ALA A 5 7.69 35.08 9.00
N ALA A 6 6.55 35.47 9.58
CA ALA A 6 5.25 35.13 9.04
C ALA A 6 5.22 35.59 7.57
N PRO A 7 4.72 34.77 6.63
CA PRO A 7 4.53 35.22 5.26
C PRO A 7 3.70 36.50 5.28
N ALA A 8 4.12 37.51 4.51
CA ALA A 8 3.44 38.79 4.41
C ALA A 8 1.93 38.58 4.22
N PRO A 9 1.05 39.34 4.91
CA PRO A 9 -0.37 39.16 4.76
C PRO A 9 -0.72 39.51 3.31
N GLY A 10 -1.07 38.49 2.52
CA GLY A 10 -1.92 38.71 1.35
C GLY A 10 -3.17 39.48 1.78
N ALA A 11 -3.81 40.18 0.85
CA ALA A 11 -5.08 40.84 1.11
C ALA A 11 -6.03 39.87 1.84
N ASP A 12 -6.76 40.36 2.86
CA ASP A 12 -7.77 39.55 3.53
C ASP A 12 -8.70 38.97 2.44
N PRO A 13 -8.93 37.63 2.42
CA PRO A 13 -9.80 37.04 1.41
C PRO A 13 -11.15 37.75 1.39
N ASP A 14 -11.59 38.12 0.19
CA ASP A 14 -12.84 38.81 -0.08
C ASP A 14 -13.90 37.83 -0.63
N ASP A 15 -15.13 38.34 -0.77
CA ASP A 15 -16.26 37.54 -1.27
C ASP A 15 -16.02 37.01 -2.68
N ALA A 16 -15.31 37.77 -3.53
CA ALA A 16 -14.98 37.36 -4.89
C ALA A 16 -14.05 36.13 -4.90
N LEU A 17 -13.04 36.12 -4.02
CA LEU A 17 -12.15 34.97 -3.85
C LEU A 17 -12.90 33.76 -3.28
N ALA A 18 -13.80 33.97 -2.32
CA ALA A 18 -14.63 32.91 -1.76
C ALA A 18 -15.55 32.28 -2.81
N ASP A 19 -16.18 33.09 -3.66
CA ASP A 19 -17.03 32.61 -4.76
C ASP A 19 -16.21 31.85 -5.81
N ALA A 20 -15.05 32.38 -6.20
CA ALA A 20 -14.13 31.68 -7.08
C ALA A 20 -13.72 30.33 -6.50
N PHE A 21 -13.32 30.29 -5.22
CA PHE A 21 -12.97 29.06 -4.52
C PHE A 21 -14.12 28.05 -4.52
N LEU A 22 -15.33 28.48 -4.16
CA LEU A 22 -16.52 27.64 -4.12
C LEU A 22 -16.96 27.17 -5.51
N SER A 23 -16.66 27.91 -6.58
CA SER A 23 -16.95 27.50 -7.96
C SER A 23 -16.15 26.26 -8.39
N TRP A 24 -14.98 26.04 -7.78
CA TRP A 24 -14.09 24.91 -8.05
C TRP A 24 -14.21 23.81 -6.99
N PHE A 25 -14.08 24.18 -5.72
CA PHE A 25 -13.97 23.23 -4.60
C PHE A 25 -15.28 23.01 -3.85
N GLY A 26 -16.33 23.78 -4.14
CA GLY A 26 -17.58 23.74 -3.37
C GLY A 26 -18.34 22.41 -3.43
N GLY A 27 -18.16 21.62 -4.50
CA GLY A 27 -18.75 20.28 -4.62
C GLY A 27 -20.24 20.26 -4.26
N ARG A 28 -20.67 19.29 -3.45
CA ARG A 28 -22.00 19.31 -2.83
C ARG A 28 -22.00 20.26 -1.64
N ARG A 29 -22.64 21.41 -1.80
CA ARG A 29 -22.62 22.49 -0.80
C ARG A 29 -23.63 22.29 0.33
N ASP A 30 -24.35 21.17 0.39
CA ASP A 30 -25.37 20.89 1.41
C ASP A 30 -24.79 20.50 2.78
N LEU A 31 -23.55 20.02 2.81
CA LEU A 31 -22.81 19.72 4.03
C LEU A 31 -21.30 19.74 3.79
N TYR A 32 -20.52 19.93 4.87
CA TYR A 32 -19.06 19.90 4.81
C TYR A 32 -18.48 19.14 6.01
N ALA A 33 -17.17 18.94 6.03
CA ALA A 33 -16.46 18.43 7.20
C ALA A 33 -15.51 19.49 7.75
N ARG A 34 -15.41 19.58 9.07
CA ARG A 34 -14.46 20.46 9.76
C ARG A 34 -13.35 19.64 10.39
N GLN A 35 -12.10 20.03 10.16
CA GLN A 35 -10.97 19.44 10.86
C GLN A 35 -11.00 19.83 12.34
N TRP A 36 -10.68 18.87 13.20
CA TRP A 36 -10.38 19.09 14.60
C TRP A 36 -8.98 18.56 14.90
N HIS A 37 -8.32 19.17 15.88
CA HIS A 37 -7.04 18.72 16.40
C HIS A 37 -7.11 18.70 17.93
N ASP A 38 -6.64 17.61 18.53
CA ASP A 38 -6.49 17.44 19.97
C ASP A 38 -4.99 17.49 20.28
N ASP A 39 -4.51 18.65 20.76
CA ASP A 39 -3.10 18.88 21.08
C ASP A 39 -2.59 17.91 22.15
N ARG A 40 -3.44 17.52 23.11
CA ARG A 40 -3.05 16.63 24.21
C ARG A 40 -2.80 15.21 23.72
N ARG A 41 -3.60 14.73 22.76
CA ARG A 41 -3.46 13.39 22.19
C ARG A 41 -2.63 13.35 20.91
N ARG A 42 -2.22 14.52 20.38
CA ARG A 42 -1.59 14.69 19.05
C ARG A 42 -2.37 13.96 17.96
N ARG A 43 -3.70 14.11 17.98
CA ARG A 43 -4.60 13.48 17.00
C ARG A 43 -5.36 14.55 16.26
N SER A 44 -5.43 14.42 14.95
CA SER A 44 -6.36 15.17 14.10
C SER A 44 -7.42 14.25 13.53
N GLY A 45 -8.55 14.84 13.16
CA GLY A 45 -9.60 14.15 12.43
C GLY A 45 -10.56 15.14 11.82
N TYR A 46 -11.65 14.61 11.26
CA TYR A 46 -12.72 15.40 10.69
C TYR A 46 -14.05 15.04 11.32
N ARG A 47 -14.92 16.04 11.44
CA ARG A 47 -16.30 15.84 11.86
C ARG A 47 -17.25 16.42 10.81
N PRO A 48 -18.33 15.71 10.44
CA PRO A 48 -19.34 16.26 9.56
C PRO A 48 -20.06 17.44 10.24
N VAL A 49 -20.30 18.50 9.47
CA VAL A 49 -21.19 19.61 9.81
C VAL A 49 -22.34 19.58 8.81
N ARG A 50 -23.56 19.35 9.30
CA ARG A 50 -24.77 19.24 8.47
C ARG A 50 -25.39 20.60 8.21
N GLU A 51 -24.56 21.51 7.73
CA GLU A 51 -24.92 22.88 7.37
C GLU A 51 -24.32 23.19 6.00
N PRO A 52 -24.92 24.12 5.22
CA PRO A 52 -24.39 24.45 3.91
C PRO A 52 -22.96 24.99 3.96
N LEU A 53 -22.16 24.67 2.95
CA LEU A 53 -20.87 25.30 2.70
C LEU A 53 -21.11 26.68 2.06
N THR A 54 -21.19 27.72 2.89
CA THR A 54 -21.44 29.11 2.49
C THR A 54 -20.14 29.87 2.16
N ALA A 55 -20.27 31.07 1.58
CA ALA A 55 -19.15 31.98 1.37
C ALA A 55 -18.41 32.31 2.68
N ASP A 56 -19.14 32.54 3.79
CA ASP A 56 -18.52 32.78 5.11
C ASP A 56 -17.65 31.62 5.59
N VAL A 57 -18.11 30.38 5.36
CA VAL A 57 -17.35 29.18 5.71
C VAL A 57 -16.10 29.06 4.82
N ALA A 58 -16.20 29.40 3.54
CA ALA A 58 -15.06 29.45 2.63
C ALA A 58 -14.06 30.54 3.03
N LEU A 59 -14.50 31.74 3.37
CA LEU A 59 -13.66 32.82 3.89
C LEU A 59 -12.95 32.40 5.17
N ALA A 60 -13.67 31.79 6.12
CA ALA A 60 -13.10 31.27 7.34
C ALA A 60 -12.02 30.21 7.06
N HIS A 61 -12.21 29.39 6.03
CA HIS A 61 -11.21 28.42 5.58
C HIS A 61 -9.96 29.07 4.98
N LEU A 62 -10.15 30.01 4.06
CA LEU A 62 -9.08 30.74 3.36
C LEU A 62 -8.24 31.58 4.33
N ARG A 63 -8.87 32.18 5.36
CA ARG A 63 -8.16 32.86 6.47
C ARG A 63 -7.38 31.89 7.38
N GLY A 64 -7.56 30.58 7.22
CA GLY A 64 -6.99 29.57 8.12
C GLY A 64 -7.65 29.51 9.50
N SER A 65 -8.80 30.17 9.70
CA SER A 65 -9.57 30.17 10.96
C SER A 65 -10.40 28.90 11.17
N ILE A 66 -10.64 28.13 10.11
CA ILE A 66 -11.10 26.73 10.12
C ILE A 66 -10.43 25.95 8.99
N THR A 67 -10.50 24.62 9.04
CA THR A 67 -10.04 23.77 7.92
C THR A 67 -11.20 22.91 7.47
N VAL A 68 -11.59 23.09 6.21
CA VAL A 68 -12.76 22.44 5.61
C VAL A 68 -12.28 21.25 4.76
N GLY A 69 -13.05 20.16 4.82
CA GLY A 69 -12.99 19.10 3.84
C GLY A 69 -14.37 18.88 3.23
N GLN A 70 -14.41 18.32 2.04
CA GLN A 70 -15.64 18.10 1.29
C GLN A 70 -15.90 16.62 1.03
N TYR A 71 -17.16 16.24 1.20
CA TYR A 71 -17.68 14.95 0.73
C TYR A 71 -17.93 15.04 -0.77
N LEU A 72 -17.29 14.16 -1.54
CA LEU A 72 -17.24 14.25 -3.00
C LEU A 72 -18.55 13.90 -3.72
N LEU A 73 -19.29 12.90 -3.24
CA LEU A 73 -20.44 12.37 -3.99
C LEU A 73 -21.72 13.14 -3.69
N PHE A 74 -22.36 13.66 -4.73
CA PHE A 74 -23.74 14.12 -4.70
C PHE A 74 -24.72 12.96 -4.48
N PRO A 75 -25.98 13.24 -4.07
CA PRO A 75 -27.01 12.21 -3.88
C PRO A 75 -27.27 11.34 -5.12
N ASP A 76 -27.08 11.90 -6.32
CA ASP A 76 -27.23 11.22 -7.61
C ASP A 76 -26.00 10.42 -8.05
N ALA A 77 -25.05 10.14 -7.14
CA ALA A 77 -23.83 9.38 -7.40
C ALA A 77 -22.86 10.01 -8.41
N THR A 78 -22.97 11.33 -8.61
CA THR A 78 -22.02 12.10 -9.43
C THR A 78 -21.03 12.88 -8.57
N VAL A 79 -19.96 13.37 -9.19
CA VAL A 79 -18.92 14.22 -8.59
C VAL A 79 -18.63 15.43 -9.47
N ALA A 80 -18.30 16.56 -8.85
CA ALA A 80 -17.79 17.76 -9.55
C ALA A 80 -16.28 17.72 -9.75
N TYR A 81 -15.57 16.92 -8.95
CA TYR A 81 -14.13 16.71 -9.06
C TYR A 81 -13.71 15.37 -8.45
N ALA A 82 -12.52 14.93 -8.81
CA ALA A 82 -11.86 13.74 -8.29
C ALA A 82 -10.41 14.09 -7.90
N VAL A 83 -9.80 13.27 -7.05
CA VAL A 83 -8.49 13.57 -6.46
C VAL A 83 -7.61 12.32 -6.43
N LEU A 84 -6.35 12.47 -6.84
CA LEU A 84 -5.28 11.55 -6.48
C LEU A 84 -4.59 12.08 -5.24
N ASP A 85 -4.62 11.31 -4.16
CA ASP A 85 -3.93 11.64 -2.92
C ASP A 85 -2.59 10.88 -2.88
N LEU A 86 -1.50 11.63 -2.90
CA LEU A 86 -0.13 11.13 -2.95
C LEU A 86 0.52 11.39 -1.60
N ASP A 87 0.78 10.35 -0.83
CA ASP A 87 1.32 10.45 0.53
C ASP A 87 2.68 9.77 0.63
N LEU A 88 3.64 10.40 1.31
CA LEU A 88 4.92 9.78 1.62
C LEU A 88 4.79 8.75 2.76
N SER A 89 5.62 7.71 2.68
CA SER A 89 5.86 6.77 3.77
C SER A 89 6.43 7.48 5.01
N ALA A 90 6.28 6.84 6.18
CA ALA A 90 6.78 7.40 7.44
C ALA A 90 8.31 7.63 7.41
N ASP A 91 9.05 6.73 6.77
CA ASP A 91 10.51 6.81 6.66
C ASP A 91 10.93 7.95 5.73
N ALA A 92 10.28 8.10 4.57
CA ALA A 92 10.55 9.21 3.65
C ALA A 92 10.18 10.58 4.27
N LEU A 93 9.12 10.64 5.08
CA LEU A 93 8.79 11.86 5.84
C LEU A 93 9.85 12.19 6.89
N ALA A 94 10.42 11.19 7.56
CA ALA A 94 11.51 11.41 8.51
C ALA A 94 12.77 11.93 7.81
N GLU A 95 13.08 11.43 6.61
CA GLU A 95 14.18 11.93 5.77
C GLU A 95 13.98 13.41 5.41
N VAL A 96 12.81 13.79 4.90
CA VAL A 96 12.51 15.19 4.57
C VAL A 96 12.72 16.11 5.77
N ARG A 97 12.26 15.71 6.96
CA ARG A 97 12.41 16.49 8.18
C ARG A 97 13.86 16.58 8.63
N ALA A 98 14.63 15.50 8.51
CA ALA A 98 16.05 15.48 8.86
C ALA A 98 16.88 16.41 7.95
N THR A 99 16.55 16.49 6.66
CA THR A 99 17.31 17.29 5.69
C THR A 99 16.88 18.77 5.67
N ALA A 100 15.57 19.05 5.77
CA ALA A 100 15.02 20.37 5.51
C ALA A 100 14.28 20.99 6.71
N GLY A 101 14.23 20.29 7.85
CA GLY A 101 13.56 20.74 9.07
C GLY A 101 12.10 20.31 9.18
N ASP A 102 11.51 20.46 10.37
CA ASP A 102 10.15 19.99 10.68
C ASP A 102 9.05 20.70 9.86
N ASP A 103 9.30 21.94 9.42
CA ASP A 103 8.37 22.75 8.63
C ASP A 103 8.47 22.49 7.11
N ALA A 104 9.42 21.66 6.68
CA ALA A 104 9.62 21.37 5.27
C ALA A 104 8.40 20.70 4.64
N SER A 105 8.08 21.12 3.42
CA SER A 105 7.02 20.46 2.64
C SER A 105 7.46 19.08 2.17
N PRO A 106 6.67 18.02 2.42
CA PRO A 106 6.84 16.73 1.76
C PRO A 106 6.84 16.83 0.24
N CYS A 107 6.20 17.85 -0.33
CA CYS A 107 6.21 18.13 -1.77
C CYS A 107 7.61 18.47 -2.30
N ARG A 108 8.62 18.67 -1.45
CA ARG A 108 10.02 18.81 -1.86
C ARG A 108 10.73 17.47 -2.08
N HIS A 109 10.13 16.36 -1.64
CA HIS A 109 10.75 15.04 -1.77
C HIS A 109 10.90 14.64 -3.26
N PRO A 110 12.11 14.30 -3.74
CA PRO A 110 12.36 14.08 -5.16
C PRO A 110 11.46 13.02 -5.79
N ARG A 111 11.21 11.91 -5.08
CA ARG A 111 10.40 10.81 -5.60
C ARG A 111 8.91 11.16 -5.68
N LEU A 112 8.40 11.93 -4.72
CA LEU A 112 7.02 12.44 -4.77
C LEU A 112 6.85 13.40 -5.95
N ARG A 113 7.78 14.35 -6.12
CA ARG A 113 7.76 15.30 -7.24
C ARG A 113 7.84 14.62 -8.58
N SER A 114 8.78 13.69 -8.75
CA SER A 114 8.96 12.94 -9.99
C SER A 114 7.71 12.14 -10.34
N TYR A 115 7.09 11.48 -9.37
CA TYR A 115 5.89 10.69 -9.62
C TYR A 115 4.65 11.56 -9.89
N ALA A 116 4.47 12.66 -9.16
CA ALA A 116 3.41 13.63 -9.44
C ALA A 116 3.55 14.26 -10.84
N ALA A 117 4.77 14.64 -11.22
CA ALA A 117 5.05 15.18 -12.56
C ALA A 117 4.72 14.16 -13.65
N ARG A 118 5.08 12.87 -13.47
CA ARG A 118 4.70 11.78 -14.38
C ARG A 118 3.19 11.64 -14.52
N LEU A 119 2.44 11.69 -13.41
CA LEU A 119 0.98 11.62 -13.42
C LEU A 119 0.36 12.79 -14.19
N ILE A 120 0.83 14.02 -13.93
CA ILE A 120 0.37 15.24 -14.61
C ILE A 120 0.67 15.17 -16.11
N ASP A 121 1.88 14.77 -16.48
CA ASP A 121 2.33 14.65 -17.86
C ASP A 121 1.56 13.56 -18.63
N CYS A 122 1.32 12.40 -18.02
CA CYS A 122 0.44 11.37 -18.60
C CYS A 122 -1.00 11.86 -18.78
N ALA A 123 -1.56 12.56 -17.79
CA ALA A 123 -2.90 13.10 -17.89
C ALA A 123 -2.99 14.19 -18.97
N ALA A 124 -1.99 15.07 -19.06
CA ALA A 124 -1.91 16.13 -20.07
C ALA A 124 -1.86 15.57 -21.50
N ARG A 125 -1.12 14.47 -21.73
CA ARG A 125 -1.15 13.75 -23.02
C ARG A 125 -2.52 13.22 -23.41
N LEU A 126 -3.39 12.98 -22.44
CA LEU A 126 -4.77 12.54 -22.64
C LEU A 126 -5.77 13.73 -22.71
N GLY A 127 -5.28 14.97 -22.67
CA GLY A 127 -6.12 16.17 -22.60
C GLY A 127 -6.81 16.36 -21.24
N ILE A 128 -6.33 15.69 -20.19
CA ILE A 128 -6.92 15.70 -18.86
C ILE A 128 -6.04 16.54 -17.91
N PRO A 129 -6.46 17.76 -17.53
CA PRO A 129 -5.68 18.60 -16.62
C PRO A 129 -5.76 18.08 -15.17
N LEU A 130 -4.60 17.90 -14.54
CA LEU A 130 -4.47 17.64 -13.11
C LEU A 130 -3.81 18.84 -12.42
N TRP A 131 -4.43 19.31 -11.34
CA TRP A 131 -4.00 20.51 -10.62
C TRP A 131 -3.39 20.13 -9.27
N PRO A 132 -2.08 20.27 -9.08
CA PRO A 132 -1.41 19.87 -7.84
C PRO A 132 -1.65 20.85 -6.68
N ALA A 133 -1.76 20.33 -5.47
CA ALA A 133 -1.89 21.11 -4.23
C ALA A 133 -1.13 20.44 -3.09
N ASP A 134 -0.39 21.22 -2.28
CA ASP A 134 0.21 20.69 -1.05
C ASP A 134 -0.92 20.34 -0.06
N SER A 135 -0.91 19.10 0.43
CA SER A 135 -1.89 18.66 1.43
C SER A 135 -1.70 19.37 2.77
N GLY A 136 -0.54 19.98 3.03
CA GLY A 136 -0.11 20.46 4.34
C GLY A 136 0.23 19.33 5.31
N GLY A 137 -0.05 18.07 4.94
CA GLY A 137 0.17 16.87 5.75
C GLY A 137 1.39 16.10 5.28
N ARG A 138 1.18 14.93 4.68
CA ARG A 138 2.21 13.97 4.31
C ARG A 138 2.59 13.98 2.82
N GLY A 139 1.86 14.69 1.98
CA GLY A 139 2.16 14.76 0.56
C GLY A 139 1.30 15.76 -0.20
N MET A 140 0.79 15.39 -1.38
CA MET A 140 0.06 16.30 -2.27
C MET A 140 -1.22 15.69 -2.84
N HIS A 141 -2.16 16.56 -3.18
CA HIS A 141 -3.37 16.19 -3.89
C HIS A 141 -3.29 16.66 -5.34
N LEU A 142 -3.62 15.79 -6.31
CA LEU A 142 -3.83 16.17 -7.70
C LEU A 142 -5.32 16.23 -7.99
N TRP A 143 -5.84 17.41 -8.30
CA TRP A 143 -7.26 17.67 -8.49
C TRP A 143 -7.66 17.62 -9.97
N LEU A 144 -8.76 16.93 -10.24
CA LEU A 144 -9.39 16.82 -11.54
C LEU A 144 -10.81 17.37 -11.47
N PHE A 145 -11.14 18.40 -12.25
CA PHE A 145 -12.46 19.03 -12.22
C PHE A 145 -13.32 18.64 -13.43
N PHE A 146 -14.63 18.50 -13.21
CA PHE A 146 -15.60 18.14 -14.24
C PHE A 146 -16.70 19.19 -14.36
N ARG A 147 -16.99 19.61 -15.59
CA ARG A 147 -18.17 20.41 -15.94
C ARG A 147 -18.71 19.92 -17.28
N PRO A 148 -19.87 19.24 -17.32
CA PRO A 148 -20.79 18.93 -16.22
C PRO A 148 -20.25 17.84 -15.26
N ARG A 149 -20.96 17.63 -14.14
CA ARG A 149 -20.63 16.58 -13.16
C ARG A 149 -20.61 15.20 -13.83
N ARG A 150 -19.75 14.30 -13.34
CA ARG A 150 -19.60 12.94 -13.88
C ARG A 150 -19.94 11.86 -12.87
N PRO A 151 -20.40 10.67 -13.29
CA PRO A 151 -20.58 9.54 -12.38
C PRO A 151 -19.30 9.22 -11.61
N ALA A 152 -19.40 8.94 -10.31
CA ALA A 152 -18.24 8.66 -9.44
C ALA A 152 -17.39 7.49 -9.98
N ARG A 153 -18.04 6.47 -10.55
CA ARG A 153 -17.39 5.33 -11.21
C ARG A 153 -16.52 5.75 -12.39
N ALA A 154 -17.03 6.66 -13.23
CA ALA A 154 -16.32 7.17 -14.40
C ALA A 154 -15.09 7.98 -13.98
N ALA A 155 -15.25 8.87 -13.00
CA ALA A 155 -14.13 9.65 -12.47
C ALA A 155 -13.01 8.77 -11.88
N ARG A 156 -13.37 7.73 -11.11
CA ARG A 156 -12.39 6.79 -10.56
C ARG A 156 -11.73 5.95 -11.64
N ALA A 157 -12.47 5.51 -12.65
CA ALA A 157 -11.92 4.77 -13.78
C ALA A 157 -10.90 5.63 -14.55
N LEU A 158 -11.22 6.89 -14.84
CA LEU A 158 -10.32 7.83 -15.50
C LEU A 158 -9.00 8.03 -14.72
N LEU A 159 -9.09 8.28 -13.41
CA LEU A 159 -7.89 8.41 -12.57
C LEU A 159 -7.08 7.11 -12.49
N ALA A 160 -7.75 5.95 -12.42
CA ALA A 160 -7.05 4.66 -12.42
C ALA A 160 -6.28 4.43 -13.73
N GLN A 161 -6.88 4.79 -14.87
CA GLN A 161 -6.21 4.74 -16.17
C GLN A 161 -4.96 5.64 -16.20
N ILE A 162 -5.04 6.86 -15.66
CA ILE A 162 -3.88 7.76 -15.56
C ILE A 162 -2.79 7.17 -14.67
N VAL A 163 -3.15 6.59 -13.51
CA VAL A 163 -2.19 5.93 -12.60
C VAL A 163 -1.52 4.74 -13.28
N THR A 164 -2.27 3.91 -14.00
CA THR A 164 -1.73 2.79 -14.78
C THR A 164 -0.78 3.28 -15.88
N ALA A 165 -1.19 4.31 -16.64
CA ALA A 165 -0.38 4.88 -17.72
C ALA A 165 0.89 5.57 -17.21
N ALA A 166 0.87 6.11 -15.98
CA ALA A 166 2.05 6.71 -15.37
C ALA A 166 3.14 5.68 -15.08
N GLY A 167 2.81 4.38 -14.93
CA GLY A 167 3.74 3.28 -14.69
C GLY A 167 4.04 3.05 -13.20
N ALA A 168 5.15 2.37 -12.91
CA ALA A 168 5.47 1.89 -11.57
C ALA A 168 5.46 3.01 -10.51
N GLN A 169 4.71 2.77 -9.42
CA GLN A 169 4.63 3.63 -8.25
C GLN A 169 5.89 3.45 -7.38
N PRO A 170 6.56 4.53 -6.95
CA PRO A 170 7.69 4.43 -6.01
C PRO A 170 7.28 3.78 -4.69
N ALA A 171 8.15 2.95 -4.10
CA ALA A 171 7.85 2.21 -2.87
C ALA A 171 7.52 3.12 -1.67
N ASP A 172 8.05 4.34 -1.66
CA ASP A 172 7.91 5.33 -0.60
C ASP A 172 6.74 6.31 -0.82
N VAL A 173 6.00 6.20 -1.92
CA VAL A 173 4.85 7.04 -2.26
C VAL A 173 3.62 6.15 -2.30
N SER A 174 2.61 6.41 -1.48
CA SER A 174 1.28 5.77 -1.58
C SER A 174 0.33 6.62 -2.43
N VAL A 175 -0.51 5.96 -3.23
CA VAL A 175 -1.51 6.62 -4.08
C VAL A 175 -2.90 6.14 -3.69
N GLU A 176 -3.77 7.08 -3.33
CA GLU A 176 -5.20 6.80 -3.15
C GLU A 176 -6.04 7.55 -4.18
N ILE A 177 -7.08 6.89 -4.71
CA ILE A 177 -8.00 7.49 -5.67
C ILE A 177 -9.31 7.85 -4.98
N PHE A 178 -9.71 9.10 -5.14
CA PHE A 178 -10.96 9.63 -4.63
C PHE A 178 -11.87 10.10 -5.79
N PRO A 179 -13.15 9.71 -5.81
CA PRO A 179 -13.90 9.04 -4.75
C PRO A 179 -13.62 7.53 -4.60
N LYS A 180 -13.69 7.03 -3.35
CA LYS A 180 -13.49 5.60 -3.01
C LYS A 180 -14.73 4.71 -3.26
N GLN A 181 -15.90 5.31 -3.45
CA GLN A 181 -17.15 4.58 -3.63
C GLN A 181 -18.01 5.16 -4.76
N ASP A 182 -18.90 4.35 -5.31
CA ASP A 182 -19.80 4.74 -6.40
C ASP A 182 -21.07 5.44 -5.93
N ARG A 183 -21.50 5.20 -4.69
CA ARG A 183 -22.72 5.79 -4.11
C ARG A 183 -22.45 6.31 -2.71
N PRO A 184 -23.13 7.39 -2.27
CA PRO A 184 -23.06 7.82 -0.87
C PRO A 184 -23.44 6.69 0.09
N GLY A 185 -22.84 6.66 1.27
CA GLY A 185 -23.18 5.68 2.31
C GLY A 185 -24.55 5.94 2.94
N ARG A 186 -24.98 5.06 3.86
CA ARG A 186 -26.30 5.10 4.52
C ARG A 186 -26.68 6.44 5.17
N ARG A 187 -25.70 7.28 5.53
CA ARG A 187 -25.90 8.61 6.14
C ARG A 187 -25.73 9.77 5.13
N GLY A 188 -25.71 9.47 3.83
CA GLY A 188 -25.46 10.44 2.76
C GLY A 188 -24.01 10.91 2.66
N LEU A 189 -23.10 10.39 3.49
CA LEU A 189 -21.68 10.76 3.51
C LEU A 189 -20.89 9.91 2.51
N SER A 190 -19.89 10.53 1.88
CA SER A 190 -18.95 9.85 0.99
C SER A 190 -17.52 9.82 1.54
N SER A 191 -16.55 9.42 0.72
CA SER A 191 -15.15 9.71 0.98
C SER A 191 -14.96 11.23 1.11
N LEU A 192 -14.07 11.61 2.01
CA LEU A 192 -13.78 12.98 2.41
C LEU A 192 -12.39 13.35 1.92
N VAL A 193 -12.26 14.54 1.33
CA VAL A 193 -10.95 15.13 0.99
C VAL A 193 -10.88 16.53 1.59
N LYS A 194 -9.74 16.88 2.18
CA LYS A 194 -9.48 18.24 2.68
C LYS A 194 -9.31 19.21 1.51
N LEU A 195 -9.92 20.39 1.61
CA LEU A 195 -9.77 21.43 0.60
C LEU A 195 -8.40 22.14 0.68
N PRO A 196 -7.89 22.69 -0.44
CA PRO A 196 -6.64 23.44 -0.48
C PRO A 196 -6.85 24.91 -0.07
N LEU A 197 -5.77 25.70 -0.07
CA LEU A 197 -5.72 27.15 0.21
C LEU A 197 -6.05 27.58 1.65
N GLY A 198 -6.33 26.64 2.57
CA GLY A 198 -6.36 26.91 4.00
C GLY A 198 -5.08 26.47 4.75
N ILE A 199 -5.15 26.46 6.08
CA ILE A 199 -4.09 25.97 6.98
C ILE A 199 -4.46 24.58 7.51
N HIS A 200 -3.53 23.63 7.51
CA HIS A 200 -3.76 22.29 8.07
C HIS A 200 -3.63 22.29 9.60
N ARG A 201 -4.61 21.79 10.36
CA ARG A 201 -4.62 21.91 11.83
C ARG A 201 -3.58 21.08 12.57
N GLY A 202 -3.14 19.96 11.98
CA GLY A 202 -2.15 19.10 12.65
C GLY A 202 -0.71 19.58 12.47
N SER A 203 -0.39 20.21 11.34
CA SER A 203 0.97 20.66 11.00
C SER A 203 1.12 22.17 11.02
N LEU A 204 0.01 22.91 11.07
CA LEU A 204 -0.06 24.37 10.95
C LEU A 204 0.52 24.94 9.64
N ARG A 205 0.76 24.07 8.65
CA ARG A 205 1.31 24.47 7.36
C ARG A 205 0.21 24.96 6.40
N PRO A 206 0.50 25.97 5.56
CA PRO A 206 -0.39 26.37 4.48
C PRO A 206 -0.50 25.24 3.45
N CYS A 207 -1.63 25.19 2.75
CA CYS A 207 -1.94 24.16 1.75
C CYS A 207 -2.09 24.77 0.34
N PRO A 208 -1.04 25.40 -0.22
CA PRO A 208 -1.12 26.12 -1.49
C PRO A 208 -1.42 25.20 -2.68
N LEU A 209 -2.05 25.76 -3.71
CA LEU A 209 -1.98 25.17 -5.05
C LEU A 209 -0.56 25.33 -5.59
N LEU A 210 -0.13 24.36 -6.40
CA LEU A 210 1.22 24.32 -6.96
C LEU A 210 1.16 24.64 -8.46
N ASP A 211 2.24 25.23 -8.97
CA ASP A 211 2.42 25.51 -10.39
C ASP A 211 2.91 24.28 -11.18
N ASP A 212 3.21 24.48 -12.46
CA ASP A 212 3.65 23.42 -13.38
C ASP A 212 5.05 22.87 -13.00
N ARG A 213 5.79 23.58 -12.14
CA ARG A 213 7.07 23.14 -11.56
C ARG A 213 6.88 22.50 -10.19
N LEU A 214 5.65 22.35 -9.71
CA LEU A 214 5.29 21.89 -8.36
C LEU A 214 5.77 22.85 -7.25
N GLU A 215 5.86 24.14 -7.54
CA GLU A 215 6.18 25.18 -6.57
C GLU A 215 4.90 25.89 -6.07
N PRO A 216 4.83 26.31 -4.80
CA PRO A 216 3.68 27.02 -4.25
C PRO A 216 3.33 28.31 -5.00
N ILE A 217 2.06 28.45 -5.40
CA ILE A 217 1.53 29.72 -5.91
C ILE A 217 1.10 30.57 -4.72
N GLY A 218 1.78 31.70 -4.52
CA GLY A 218 1.58 32.56 -3.35
C GLY A 218 0.25 33.32 -3.31
N ASP A 219 -0.29 33.71 -4.47
CA ASP A 219 -1.60 34.38 -4.57
C ASP A 219 -2.72 33.37 -4.84
N PRO A 220 -3.67 33.17 -3.89
CA PRO A 220 -4.81 32.27 -4.08
C PRO A 220 -5.69 32.64 -5.28
N ALA A 221 -5.85 33.93 -5.58
CA ALA A 221 -6.70 34.37 -6.69
C ALA A 221 -6.08 33.98 -8.04
N ALA A 222 -4.79 34.29 -8.23
CA ALA A 222 -4.03 33.84 -9.39
C ALA A 222 -4.02 32.30 -9.52
N ALA A 223 -3.92 31.58 -8.40
CA ALA A 223 -3.93 30.12 -8.40
C ALA A 223 -5.27 29.55 -8.91
N LEU A 224 -6.40 30.09 -8.42
CA LEU A 224 -7.73 29.67 -8.87
C LEU A 224 -8.01 30.04 -10.33
N ALA A 225 -7.48 31.16 -10.80
CA ALA A 225 -7.64 31.62 -12.19
C ALA A 225 -6.98 30.68 -13.22
N ARG A 226 -6.01 29.84 -12.79
CA ARG A 226 -5.36 28.83 -13.65
C ARG A 226 -6.21 27.60 -13.88
N LEU A 227 -7.09 27.25 -12.92
CA LEU A 227 -7.85 26.02 -12.97
C LEU A 227 -8.72 25.92 -14.23
N ARG A 228 -8.75 24.74 -14.84
CA ARG A 228 -9.63 24.40 -15.98
C ARG A 228 -10.31 23.06 -15.70
N PRO A 229 -11.60 22.88 -16.05
CA PRO A 229 -12.19 21.56 -16.04
C PRO A 229 -11.55 20.70 -17.12
N ALA A 230 -11.64 19.39 -16.98
CA ALA A 230 -11.32 18.47 -18.06
C ALA A 230 -12.29 18.63 -19.23
N ASP A 231 -11.76 18.53 -20.45
CA ASP A 231 -12.58 18.55 -21.64
C ASP A 231 -13.46 17.30 -21.70
N ASP A 232 -14.73 17.52 -22.01
CA ASP A 232 -15.75 16.47 -21.97
C ASP A 232 -15.56 15.41 -23.05
N ALA A 233 -15.04 15.79 -24.21
CA ALA A 233 -14.74 14.89 -25.31
C ALA A 233 -13.50 14.05 -24.97
N CYS A 234 -12.44 14.66 -24.42
CA CYS A 234 -11.27 13.94 -23.93
C CYS A 234 -11.64 12.92 -22.83
N VAL A 235 -12.47 13.32 -21.85
CA VAL A 235 -12.94 12.40 -20.81
C VAL A 235 -13.71 11.21 -21.41
N ALA A 236 -14.61 11.47 -22.36
CA ALA A 236 -15.39 10.42 -23.01
C ALA A 236 -14.52 9.48 -23.85
N ASP A 237 -13.55 10.03 -24.58
CA ASP A 237 -12.60 9.27 -25.39
C ASP A 237 -11.75 8.35 -24.52
N VAL A 238 -11.14 8.87 -23.45
CA VAL A 238 -10.32 8.07 -22.52
C VAL A 238 -11.14 6.95 -21.85
N LEU A 239 -12.38 7.25 -21.43
CA LEU A 239 -13.26 6.23 -20.86
C LEU A 239 -13.78 5.22 -21.88
N GLY A 240 -13.90 5.62 -23.15
CA GLY A 240 -14.28 4.75 -24.27
C GLY A 240 -13.13 3.87 -24.75
N ARG A 241 -11.88 4.32 -24.57
CA ARG A 241 -10.68 3.50 -24.81
C ARG A 241 -10.65 2.35 -23.80
N ARG A 242 -10.80 1.13 -24.30
CA ARG A 242 -10.34 -0.05 -23.56
C ARG A 242 -8.81 0.00 -23.53
N LEU A 243 -8.25 0.61 -22.48
CA LEU A 243 -6.83 0.44 -22.18
C LEU A 243 -6.58 -1.04 -21.92
N ALA A 244 -6.09 -1.74 -22.94
CA ALA A 244 -5.36 -2.98 -22.73
C ALA A 244 -4.02 -2.55 -22.10
N PRO A 245 -3.71 -2.93 -20.85
CA PRO A 245 -2.36 -2.73 -20.35
C PRO A 245 -1.41 -3.40 -21.35
N LEU A 246 -0.40 -2.66 -21.82
CA LEU A 246 0.73 -3.30 -22.47
C LEU A 246 1.27 -4.32 -21.46
N PRO A 247 1.36 -5.61 -21.81
CA PRO A 247 1.94 -6.57 -20.89
C PRO A 247 3.37 -6.12 -20.58
N ALA A 248 3.79 -6.35 -19.33
CA ALA A 248 5.21 -6.32 -19.02
C ALA A 248 5.96 -7.21 -20.04
N PRO A 249 7.19 -6.87 -20.43
CA PRO A 249 7.98 -7.73 -21.31
C PRO A 249 7.93 -9.15 -20.76
N GLU A 250 7.55 -10.10 -21.62
CA GLU A 250 7.54 -11.51 -21.25
C GLU A 250 8.99 -11.87 -20.90
N VAL A 251 9.22 -12.15 -19.61
CA VAL A 251 10.47 -12.72 -19.13
C VAL A 251 10.36 -14.20 -19.40
N ASP A 252 11.09 -14.68 -20.40
CA ASP A 252 11.18 -16.11 -20.62
C ASP A 252 11.83 -16.72 -19.35
N PRO A 253 11.17 -17.70 -18.71
CA PRO A 253 11.80 -18.37 -17.59
C PRO A 253 13.08 -19.03 -18.13
N PRO A 254 14.25 -18.77 -17.52
CA PRO A 254 15.49 -19.32 -18.03
C PRO A 254 15.41 -20.84 -18.09
N ALA A 255 16.10 -21.40 -19.09
CA ALA A 255 16.01 -22.81 -19.41
C ALA A 255 16.50 -23.68 -18.23
N GLY A 256 15.57 -24.25 -17.47
CA GLY A 256 15.88 -25.20 -16.40
C GLY A 256 14.84 -25.22 -15.28
N PRO A 257 14.81 -26.26 -14.43
CA PRO A 257 13.98 -26.25 -13.23
C PRO A 257 14.46 -25.13 -12.30
N ALA A 258 13.51 -24.31 -11.82
CA ALA A 258 13.81 -23.27 -10.84
C ALA A 258 14.56 -23.89 -9.65
N PRO A 259 15.63 -23.23 -9.14
CA PRO A 259 16.35 -23.75 -8.00
C PRO A 259 15.38 -23.91 -6.82
N ALA A 260 15.33 -25.12 -6.25
CA ALA A 260 14.55 -25.37 -5.06
C ALA A 260 15.03 -24.42 -3.95
N LEU A 261 14.11 -23.63 -3.39
CA LEU A 261 14.43 -22.78 -2.24
C LEU A 261 15.03 -23.66 -1.15
N VAL A 262 16.29 -23.40 -0.79
CA VAL A 262 16.94 -24.08 0.33
C VAL A 262 16.10 -23.76 1.57
N ALA A 263 15.51 -24.80 2.17
CA ALA A 263 14.72 -24.64 3.39
C ALA A 263 15.64 -24.10 4.49
N VAL A 264 15.49 -22.81 4.81
CA VAL A 264 16.27 -22.19 5.88
C VAL A 264 15.69 -22.66 7.20
N ASP A 265 16.57 -23.09 8.11
CA ASP A 265 16.18 -23.47 9.45
C ASP A 265 15.61 -22.27 10.21
N SER A 266 14.30 -22.31 10.46
CA SER A 266 13.59 -21.32 11.26
C SER A 266 13.48 -21.80 12.71
N PRO A 267 13.22 -20.90 13.68
CA PRO A 267 12.91 -21.31 15.05
C PRO A 267 11.75 -22.30 15.14
N ARG A 268 10.85 -22.30 14.15
CA ARG A 268 9.73 -23.23 14.03
C ARG A 268 10.18 -24.61 13.52
N SER A 269 11.03 -24.69 12.50
CA SER A 269 11.56 -25.99 12.03
C SER A 269 12.43 -26.65 13.09
N LEU A 270 13.16 -25.87 13.89
CA LEU A 270 13.86 -26.39 15.06
C LEU A 270 12.89 -26.97 16.10
N ALA A 271 11.79 -26.28 16.41
CA ALA A 271 10.77 -26.81 17.33
C ALA A 271 10.12 -28.10 16.82
N GLU A 272 9.88 -28.21 15.51
CA GLU A 272 9.37 -29.43 14.88
C GLU A 272 10.37 -30.59 15.01
N ARG A 273 11.66 -30.34 14.80
CA ARG A 273 12.71 -31.35 15.03
C ARG A 273 12.79 -31.80 16.48
N LEU A 274 12.73 -30.86 17.44
CA LEU A 274 12.71 -31.20 18.86
C LEU A 274 11.52 -32.09 19.19
N ARG A 275 10.34 -31.79 18.62
CA ARG A 275 9.11 -32.57 18.83
C ARG A 275 9.19 -33.98 18.24
N ALA A 276 9.95 -34.15 17.17
CA ALA A 276 10.15 -35.43 16.49
C ALA A 276 11.12 -36.38 17.23
N ILE A 277 11.82 -35.91 18.26
CA ILE A 277 12.70 -36.76 19.08
C ILE A 277 11.87 -37.84 19.77
N ALA A 278 12.27 -39.10 19.60
CA ALA A 278 11.54 -40.23 20.16
C ALA A 278 11.62 -40.23 21.70
N PRO A 279 10.53 -40.61 22.40
CA PRO A 279 10.54 -40.71 23.85
C PRO A 279 11.49 -41.83 24.32
N GLY A 280 12.03 -41.70 25.53
CA GLY A 280 12.96 -42.67 26.11
C GLY A 280 14.41 -42.22 25.99
N ASP A 281 15.27 -43.04 25.39
CA ASP A 281 16.71 -42.80 25.43
C ASP A 281 17.18 -41.67 24.50
N ASP A 282 16.50 -41.47 23.36
CA ASP A 282 16.80 -40.37 22.43
C ASP A 282 16.52 -39.00 23.07
N GLU A 283 15.37 -38.88 23.74
CA GLU A 283 14.98 -37.70 24.50
C GLU A 283 15.95 -37.42 25.65
N ARG A 284 16.36 -38.47 26.40
CA ARG A 284 17.34 -38.38 27.49
C ARG A 284 18.67 -37.87 26.96
N ALA A 285 19.18 -38.46 25.88
CA ALA A 285 20.43 -38.05 25.26
C ALA A 285 20.35 -36.61 24.73
N ALA A 286 19.22 -36.19 24.16
CA ALA A 286 19.01 -34.82 23.70
C ALA A 286 19.05 -33.81 24.87
N CYS A 287 18.38 -34.13 25.97
CA CYS A 287 18.41 -33.33 27.19
C CYS A 287 19.82 -33.25 27.79
N GLU A 288 20.55 -34.36 27.84
CA GLU A 288 21.93 -34.42 28.32
C GLU A 288 22.86 -33.55 27.48
N ARG A 289 22.73 -33.57 26.16
CA ARG A 289 23.49 -32.66 25.27
C ARG A 289 23.15 -31.20 25.54
N MET A 290 21.87 -30.86 25.71
CA MET A 290 21.45 -29.48 26.04
C MET A 290 22.04 -29.00 27.37
N LEU A 291 22.03 -29.83 28.40
CA LEU A 291 22.59 -29.50 29.71
C LEU A 291 24.12 -29.42 29.68
N SER A 292 24.77 -30.30 28.92
CA SER A 292 26.23 -30.32 28.74
C SER A 292 26.72 -29.12 27.93
N GLY A 293 25.97 -28.73 26.91
CA GLY A 293 26.29 -27.60 26.03
C GLY A 293 25.92 -26.23 26.57
N CYS A 294 25.02 -26.12 27.56
CA CYS A 294 24.55 -24.83 28.08
C CYS A 294 24.64 -24.69 29.61
N ALA A 295 25.57 -23.85 30.06
CA ALA A 295 25.74 -23.51 31.48
C ALA A 295 24.49 -22.85 32.10
N VAL A 296 23.82 -21.97 31.35
CA VAL A 296 22.62 -21.27 31.82
C VAL A 296 21.46 -22.23 32.06
N LEU A 297 21.19 -23.13 31.11
CA LEU A 297 20.12 -24.12 31.26
C LEU A 297 20.40 -25.09 32.41
N ARG A 298 21.66 -25.52 32.54
CA ARG A 298 22.12 -26.34 33.67
C ARG A 298 21.90 -25.66 35.01
N ALA A 299 22.19 -24.36 35.10
CA ALA A 299 21.96 -23.59 36.32
C ALA A 299 20.47 -23.49 36.67
N LEU A 300 19.58 -23.31 35.69
CA LEU A 300 18.13 -23.30 35.90
C LEU A 300 17.62 -24.65 36.43
N VAL A 301 18.08 -25.76 35.84
CA VAL A 301 17.75 -27.11 36.33
C VAL A 301 18.27 -27.30 37.75
N ARG A 302 19.53 -26.94 38.02
CA ARG A 302 20.12 -27.05 39.37
C ARG A 302 19.31 -26.26 40.42
N ARG A 303 18.90 -25.03 40.10
CA ARG A 303 18.05 -24.19 40.97
C ARG A 303 16.71 -24.84 41.28
N ALA A 304 16.08 -25.51 40.32
CA ALA A 304 14.83 -26.21 40.55
C ALA A 304 14.97 -27.29 41.64
N TYR A 305 16.07 -28.05 41.63
CA TYR A 305 16.33 -29.09 42.62
C TYR A 305 16.81 -28.53 43.96
N GLU A 306 17.73 -27.56 43.96
CA GLU A 306 18.31 -26.98 45.18
C GLU A 306 17.31 -26.09 45.94
N ARG A 307 16.62 -25.19 45.22
CA ARG A 307 15.73 -24.19 45.82
C ARG A 307 14.29 -24.67 45.95
N ARG A 308 13.95 -25.78 45.30
CA ARG A 308 12.58 -26.32 45.22
C ARG A 308 11.53 -25.30 44.72
N ARG A 309 11.98 -24.32 43.93
CA ARG A 309 11.18 -23.24 43.34
C ARG A 309 11.94 -22.62 42.17
N LEU A 310 11.19 -22.19 41.16
CA LEU A 310 11.65 -21.34 40.05
C LEU A 310 10.80 -20.06 40.01
N GLU A 311 11.43 -18.93 39.70
CA GLU A 311 10.70 -17.69 39.40
C GLU A 311 9.92 -17.82 38.08
N PRO A 312 8.86 -17.03 37.85
CA PRO A 312 8.03 -17.15 36.64
C PRO A 312 8.82 -17.08 35.33
N ALA A 313 9.84 -16.22 35.27
CA ALA A 313 10.70 -16.10 34.10
C ALA A 313 11.61 -17.33 33.89
N GLU A 314 12.12 -17.92 34.98
CA GLU A 314 12.95 -19.14 34.97
C GLU A 314 12.12 -20.36 34.58
N LEU A 315 10.90 -20.47 35.12
CA LEU A 315 9.94 -21.51 34.77
C LEU A 315 9.59 -21.46 33.28
N SER A 316 9.27 -20.27 32.77
CA SER A 316 9.02 -20.06 31.33
C SER A 316 10.24 -20.46 30.49
N ALA A 317 11.46 -20.10 30.91
CA ALA A 317 12.68 -20.49 30.21
C ALA A 317 12.87 -22.01 30.12
N VAL A 318 12.61 -22.75 31.20
CA VAL A 318 12.67 -24.22 31.22
C VAL A 318 11.60 -24.83 30.31
N ILE A 319 10.36 -24.33 30.37
CA ILE A 319 9.24 -24.83 29.56
C ILE A 319 9.51 -24.64 28.06
N TYR A 320 9.92 -23.44 27.64
CA TYR A 320 10.19 -23.15 26.23
C TYR A 320 11.59 -23.63 25.78
N THR A 321 12.27 -24.49 26.53
CA THR A 321 13.52 -25.15 26.10
C THR A 321 13.40 -26.66 26.23
N LEU A 322 13.52 -27.18 27.45
CA LEU A 322 13.41 -28.62 27.74
C LEU A 322 12.01 -29.16 27.49
N GLY A 323 10.98 -28.35 27.77
CA GLY A 323 9.59 -28.76 27.58
C GLY A 323 9.18 -29.01 26.12
N LEU A 324 10.02 -28.64 25.15
CA LEU A 324 9.80 -28.85 23.72
C LEU A 324 10.46 -30.13 23.19
N VAL A 325 11.28 -30.81 23.99
CA VAL A 325 11.98 -32.03 23.59
C VAL A 325 11.00 -33.20 23.61
N GLY A 326 10.72 -33.78 22.44
CA GLY A 326 9.81 -34.90 22.30
C GLY A 326 8.35 -34.62 22.72
N PRO A 327 7.49 -35.65 22.64
CA PRO A 327 6.08 -35.54 23.02
C PRO A 327 5.87 -35.33 24.53
N ALA A 328 6.72 -35.96 25.35
CA ALA A 328 6.54 -36.10 26.79
C ALA A 328 7.88 -36.03 27.55
N CYS A 329 8.56 -34.88 27.48
CA CYS A 329 9.88 -34.74 28.11
C CYS A 329 9.89 -35.08 29.61
N GLN A 330 10.50 -36.19 30.01
CA GLN A 330 10.55 -36.63 31.40
C GLN A 330 11.39 -35.69 32.27
N LEU A 331 12.53 -35.23 31.75
CA LEU A 331 13.39 -34.29 32.49
C LEU A 331 12.65 -32.96 32.76
N ALA A 332 11.91 -32.44 31.77
CA ALA A 332 11.12 -31.23 31.98
C ALA A 332 10.05 -31.43 33.07
N ASP A 333 9.41 -32.60 33.08
CA ASP A 333 8.43 -32.96 34.10
C ASP A 333 9.05 -33.08 35.50
N ASP A 334 10.23 -33.69 35.61
CA ASP A 334 10.96 -33.84 36.87
C ASP A 334 11.42 -32.49 37.41
N VAL A 335 11.88 -31.58 36.54
CA VAL A 335 12.30 -30.23 36.91
C VAL A 335 11.12 -29.41 37.43
N LEU A 336 9.96 -29.46 36.76
CA LEU A 336 8.75 -28.78 37.22
C LEU A 336 8.24 -29.36 38.54
N ALA A 337 8.30 -30.68 38.71
CA ALA A 337 7.93 -31.36 39.95
C ALA A 337 8.86 -30.96 41.11
N ALA A 338 10.18 -30.93 40.88
CA ALA A 338 11.17 -30.50 41.86
C ALA A 338 10.93 -29.05 42.31
N ALA A 339 10.61 -28.17 41.35
CA ALA A 339 10.29 -26.76 41.56
C ALA A 339 8.86 -26.50 42.11
N ARG A 340 8.03 -27.54 42.28
CA ARG A 340 6.62 -27.44 42.69
C ARG A 340 5.79 -26.52 41.77
N ALA A 341 6.12 -26.50 40.48
CA ALA A 341 5.49 -25.61 39.50
C ALA A 341 4.24 -26.25 38.86
N PRO A 342 3.23 -25.45 38.47
CA PRO A 342 2.06 -25.96 37.77
C PRO A 342 2.41 -26.43 36.35
N ARG A 343 1.81 -27.54 35.92
CA ARG A 343 2.08 -28.15 34.59
C ARG A 343 1.26 -27.57 33.45
N ALA A 344 0.28 -26.71 33.74
CA ALA A 344 -0.66 -26.20 32.74
C ALA A 344 0.03 -25.46 31.57
N GLU A 345 1.11 -24.73 31.84
CA GLU A 345 1.87 -24.04 30.79
C GLU A 345 2.76 -25.00 29.99
N LEU A 346 3.34 -26.02 30.61
CA LEU A 346 4.08 -27.08 29.92
C LEU A 346 3.17 -27.85 28.95
N GLU A 347 1.98 -28.23 29.39
CA GLU A 347 1.00 -28.92 28.54
C GLU A 347 0.53 -28.03 27.38
N ARG A 348 0.41 -26.71 27.60
CA ARG A 348 0.11 -25.76 26.52
C ARG A 348 1.26 -25.69 25.49
N ALA A 349 2.51 -25.63 25.97
CA ALA A 349 3.68 -25.60 25.11
C ALA A 349 3.80 -26.91 24.29
N ARG A 350 3.51 -28.07 24.88
CA ARG A 350 3.50 -29.38 24.22
C ARG A 350 2.40 -29.53 23.16
N ARG A 351 1.24 -28.92 23.37
CA ARG A 351 0.14 -28.90 22.38
C ARG A 351 0.41 -27.94 21.22
N GLY A 352 1.22 -26.91 21.48
CA GLY A 352 1.67 -25.96 20.46
C GLY A 352 3.02 -26.34 19.85
N ILE A 353 3.51 -25.46 18.98
CA ILE A 353 4.88 -25.49 18.46
C ILE A 353 5.49 -24.10 18.68
N PRO A 354 5.66 -23.66 19.95
CA PRO A 354 6.28 -22.37 20.22
C PRO A 354 7.77 -22.43 19.87
N SER A 355 8.34 -21.28 19.50
CA SER A 355 9.79 -21.20 19.27
C SER A 355 10.56 -21.45 20.57
N PRO A 356 11.68 -22.21 20.53
CA PRO A 356 12.51 -22.44 21.71
C PRO A 356 13.05 -21.13 22.28
N ALA A 357 13.35 -21.03 23.57
CA ALA A 357 13.88 -19.79 24.12
C ALA A 357 15.30 -19.50 23.62
N GLY A 358 15.52 -18.30 23.06
CA GLY A 358 16.82 -17.86 22.56
C GLY A 358 17.82 -17.51 23.66
N CYS A 359 19.12 -17.61 23.35
CA CYS A 359 20.23 -17.35 24.27
C CYS A 359 20.18 -15.95 24.91
N ARG A 360 19.81 -14.90 24.16
CA ARG A 360 19.68 -13.54 24.70
C ARG A 360 18.65 -13.48 25.85
N ARG A 361 17.52 -14.17 25.68
CA ARG A 361 16.47 -14.23 26.70
C ARG A 361 16.96 -14.99 27.94
N LEU A 362 17.62 -16.13 27.74
CA LEU A 362 18.14 -16.96 28.82
C LEU A 362 19.24 -16.26 29.64
N ARG A 363 20.19 -15.60 28.97
CA ARG A 363 21.27 -14.83 29.64
C ARG A 363 20.70 -13.70 30.51
N ARG A 364 19.60 -13.06 30.10
CA ARG A 364 18.90 -12.04 30.91
C ARG A 364 18.19 -12.63 32.14
N ILE A 365 17.70 -13.86 32.06
CA ILE A 365 16.96 -14.53 33.15
C ILE A 365 17.92 -15.08 34.21
N CYS A 366 19.11 -15.51 33.81
CA CYS A 366 20.13 -16.08 34.69
C CYS A 366 21.50 -15.42 34.45
N PRO A 367 21.69 -14.16 34.86
CA PRO A 367 22.88 -13.38 34.55
C PRO A 367 24.16 -13.92 35.22
N ASP A 368 24.03 -14.51 36.40
CA ASP A 368 25.13 -15.14 37.12
C ASP A 368 25.71 -16.35 36.38
N ALA A 369 24.87 -17.23 35.83
CA ALA A 369 25.32 -18.33 34.98
C ALA A 369 25.70 -17.89 33.56
N ALA A 370 25.28 -16.69 33.15
CA ALA A 370 25.62 -16.12 31.85
C ALA A 370 27.06 -15.62 31.78
N ALA A 371 27.67 -15.25 32.91
CA ALA A 371 29.04 -14.76 32.98
C ALA A 371 30.06 -15.78 32.41
N ASP A 372 29.80 -17.07 32.64
CA ASP A 372 30.63 -18.19 32.18
C ASP A 372 30.10 -18.84 30.88
N CYS A 373 29.06 -18.28 30.28
CA CYS A 373 28.44 -18.83 29.07
C CYS A 373 29.28 -18.49 27.83
N ARG A 374 29.84 -19.53 27.20
CA ARG A 374 30.56 -19.45 25.92
C ARG A 374 29.79 -20.01 24.72
N CYS A 375 28.50 -20.31 24.90
CA CYS A 375 27.68 -20.92 23.86
C CYS A 375 27.59 -19.99 22.64
N PHE A 376 27.98 -20.50 21.47
CA PHE A 376 27.90 -19.80 20.18
C PHE A 376 28.77 -18.54 20.06
N ASP A 377 29.79 -18.38 20.92
CA ASP A 377 30.69 -17.21 20.90
C ASP A 377 31.76 -17.29 19.76
N GLY A 378 31.82 -18.39 19.00
CA GLY A 378 32.77 -18.60 17.90
C GLY A 378 32.23 -19.41 16.71
N ALA A 379 30.91 -19.55 16.56
CA ALA A 379 30.30 -20.24 15.43
C ALA A 379 29.95 -19.25 14.30
N ASP A 380 29.96 -19.73 13.05
CA ASP A 380 29.35 -19.06 11.90
C ASP A 380 27.95 -18.52 12.25
N PRO A 381 27.50 -17.41 11.63
CA PRO A 381 26.29 -16.69 12.04
C PRO A 381 25.07 -17.61 12.10
N VAL A 382 24.75 -18.09 13.31
CA VAL A 382 23.58 -18.92 13.56
C VAL A 382 22.35 -18.00 13.54
N PRO A 383 21.38 -18.20 12.64
CA PRO A 383 20.22 -17.32 12.51
C PRO A 383 19.38 -17.20 13.80
N TYR A 384 19.42 -18.25 14.64
CA TYR A 384 18.72 -18.30 15.92
C TYR A 384 19.52 -19.04 17.00
N ALA A 385 20.37 -18.33 17.75
CA ALA A 385 21.13 -18.92 18.85
C ALA A 385 20.22 -19.36 20.02
N THR A 386 20.18 -20.66 20.29
CA THR A 386 19.41 -21.27 21.40
C THR A 386 20.08 -22.57 21.87
N PRO A 387 20.02 -22.92 23.17
CA PRO A 387 20.51 -24.21 23.66
C PRO A 387 19.81 -25.42 23.04
N ALA A 388 18.61 -25.22 22.48
CA ALA A 388 17.89 -26.28 21.79
C ALA A 388 18.64 -26.83 20.56
N LEU A 389 19.60 -26.07 20.00
CA LEU A 389 20.46 -26.58 18.92
C LEU A 389 21.33 -27.76 19.36
N PHE A 390 21.73 -27.82 20.64
CA PHE A 390 22.49 -28.96 21.16
C PHE A 390 21.67 -30.27 21.18
N ALA A 391 20.34 -30.18 21.17
CA ALA A 391 19.48 -31.35 21.08
C ALA A 391 19.55 -32.00 19.69
N THR A 392 19.71 -31.21 18.63
CA THR A 392 19.64 -31.68 17.23
C THR A 392 21.00 -31.89 16.56
N GLY A 393 22.11 -31.44 17.17
CA GLY A 393 23.46 -31.48 16.58
C GLY A 393 23.80 -30.25 15.74
N GLU A 394 25.08 -30.07 15.38
CA GLU A 394 25.57 -28.92 14.59
C GLU A 394 24.88 -28.85 13.22
N THR A 395 24.08 -27.81 13.01
CA THR A 395 23.59 -27.41 11.69
C THR A 395 24.68 -26.58 11.01
N ALA A 396 25.23 -27.10 9.91
CA ALA A 396 26.10 -26.32 9.04
C ALA A 396 25.38 -25.01 8.62
N PRO A 397 26.08 -23.86 8.56
CA PRO A 397 25.47 -22.63 8.08
C PRO A 397 24.98 -22.82 6.65
N ALA A 398 23.69 -22.56 6.42
CA ALA A 398 23.16 -22.54 5.07
C ALA A 398 23.79 -21.36 4.29
N PRO A 399 24.12 -21.53 3.00
CA PRO A 399 24.53 -20.42 2.16
C PRO A 399 23.44 -19.34 2.16
N PRO A 400 23.80 -18.05 1.99
CA PRO A 400 22.82 -16.97 2.02
C PRO A 400 21.74 -17.19 0.94
N SER A 401 20.49 -16.87 1.27
CA SER A 401 19.31 -17.18 0.44
C SER A 401 19.34 -16.57 -0.97
N TRP A 402 20.21 -15.58 -1.20
CA TRP A 402 20.38 -14.92 -2.50
C TRP A 402 21.43 -15.59 -3.40
N ALA A 403 22.37 -16.38 -2.84
CA ALA A 403 23.41 -17.04 -3.63
C ALA A 403 22.87 -18.05 -4.67
N PRO A 404 21.80 -18.83 -4.40
CA PRO A 404 21.20 -19.72 -5.40
C PRO A 404 20.52 -18.98 -6.55
N PHE A 405 20.08 -17.74 -6.31
CA PHE A 405 19.35 -16.92 -7.28
C PHE A 405 20.28 -16.05 -8.12
N ALA A 406 21.39 -15.56 -7.55
CA ALA A 406 22.34 -14.69 -8.24
C ALA A 406 22.91 -15.35 -9.51
N ALA A 407 23.29 -16.63 -9.44
CA ALA A 407 23.77 -17.39 -10.61
C ALA A 407 22.69 -17.65 -11.68
N TRP A 408 21.42 -17.41 -11.37
CA TRP A 408 20.26 -17.55 -12.27
C TRP A 408 19.83 -16.20 -12.89
N LEU A 409 20.47 -15.11 -12.48
CA LEU A 409 20.17 -13.73 -12.92
C LEU A 409 21.23 -13.16 -13.88
N ASP A 410 22.39 -13.82 -14.00
CA ASP A 410 23.51 -13.39 -14.86
C ASP A 410 23.36 -13.85 -16.33
N ASP A 411 22.15 -14.25 -16.74
CA ASP A 411 21.85 -14.66 -18.12
C ASP A 411 21.31 -13.44 -18.90
N ASP A 412 22.12 -12.89 -19.81
CA ASP A 412 21.79 -11.70 -20.60
C ASP A 412 20.53 -11.88 -21.48
N ASP A 413 20.07 -13.13 -21.67
CA ASP A 413 18.91 -13.51 -22.48
C ASP A 413 17.57 -13.53 -21.70
N LEU A 414 17.53 -13.08 -20.44
CA LEU A 414 16.31 -13.12 -19.60
C LEU A 414 15.19 -12.18 -20.07
N VAL A 415 15.52 -11.17 -20.87
CA VAL A 415 14.55 -10.18 -21.34
C VAL A 415 14.48 -10.30 -22.85
N ALA A 416 13.36 -10.83 -23.35
CA ALA A 416 13.07 -10.81 -24.78
C ALA A 416 13.19 -9.38 -25.32
N ASP A 417 13.84 -9.20 -26.49
CA ASP A 417 14.04 -7.88 -27.08
C ASP A 417 12.70 -7.12 -27.09
N PRO A 418 12.60 -5.96 -26.41
CA PRO A 418 11.36 -5.21 -26.30
C PRO A 418 10.72 -4.91 -27.66
N ILE A 419 11.53 -4.79 -28.72
CA ILE A 419 11.10 -4.50 -30.09
C ILE A 419 10.41 -5.72 -30.71
N GLU A 420 10.95 -6.91 -30.50
CA GLU A 420 10.39 -8.14 -31.08
C GLU A 420 9.07 -8.53 -30.40
N THR A 421 9.00 -8.36 -29.07
CA THR A 421 7.78 -8.57 -28.27
C THR A 421 6.66 -7.62 -28.69
N LEU A 422 6.99 -6.34 -28.89
CA LEU A 422 6.04 -5.34 -29.44
C LEU A 422 5.54 -5.74 -30.84
N GLY A 423 6.44 -6.21 -31.72
CA GLY A 423 6.09 -6.63 -33.07
C GLY A 423 5.15 -7.85 -33.14
N GLN A 424 5.27 -8.80 -32.21
CA GLN A 424 4.32 -9.92 -32.11
C GLN A 424 2.95 -9.49 -31.59
N TRP A 425 2.93 -8.54 -30.66
CA TRP A 425 1.69 -8.01 -30.09
C TRP A 425 0.86 -7.20 -31.08
N VAL A 426 1.51 -6.34 -31.86
CA VAL A 426 0.85 -5.59 -32.95
C VAL A 426 0.17 -6.56 -33.92
N ARG A 427 0.87 -7.62 -34.35
CA ARG A 427 0.31 -8.64 -35.24
C ARG A 427 -0.93 -9.33 -34.67
N ARG A 428 -0.92 -9.71 -33.38
CA ARG A 428 -2.09 -10.33 -32.73
C ARG A 428 -3.29 -9.38 -32.63
N ILE A 429 -3.05 -8.07 -32.46
CA ILE A 429 -4.11 -7.07 -32.45
C ILE A 429 -4.72 -6.93 -33.84
N ASP A 430 -3.89 -6.84 -34.89
CA ASP A 430 -4.34 -6.75 -36.27
C ASP A 430 -5.19 -7.97 -36.68
N GLU A 431 -4.70 -9.19 -36.42
CA GLU A 431 -5.43 -10.43 -36.71
C GLU A 431 -6.80 -10.50 -36.03
N ARG A 432 -6.88 -9.95 -34.80
CA ARG A 432 -8.10 -9.93 -34.00
C ARG A 432 -9.07 -8.85 -34.45
N LEU A 433 -8.57 -7.68 -34.87
CA LEU A 433 -9.38 -6.63 -35.49
C LEU A 433 -9.99 -7.15 -36.79
N GLU A 434 -9.20 -7.75 -37.66
CA GLU A 434 -9.72 -8.35 -38.90
C GLU A 434 -10.77 -9.43 -38.63
N ARG A 435 -10.58 -10.25 -37.58
CA ARG A 435 -11.58 -11.25 -37.21
C ARG A 435 -12.89 -10.62 -36.75
N LEU A 436 -12.83 -9.51 -36.01
CA LEU A 436 -14.03 -8.78 -35.57
C LEU A 436 -14.72 -8.08 -36.74
N GLU A 437 -13.97 -7.51 -37.67
CA GLU A 437 -14.49 -6.90 -38.90
C GLU A 437 -15.21 -7.95 -39.76
N ARG A 438 -14.64 -9.15 -39.92
CA ARG A 438 -15.30 -10.29 -40.61
C ARG A 438 -16.60 -10.69 -39.91
N LEU A 439 -16.60 -10.79 -38.58
CA LEU A 439 -17.81 -11.11 -37.82
C LEU A 439 -18.88 -10.01 -37.87
N GLN A 440 -18.50 -8.74 -38.05
CA GLN A 440 -19.43 -7.64 -38.26
C GLN A 440 -19.99 -7.63 -39.69
N ALA A 441 -19.17 -7.97 -40.69
CA ALA A 441 -19.62 -8.12 -42.07
C ALA A 441 -20.60 -9.29 -42.25
N ASP A 442 -20.38 -10.41 -41.54
CA ASP A 442 -21.28 -11.57 -41.55
C ASP A 442 -22.60 -11.31 -40.78
N ALA A 443 -22.64 -10.28 -39.93
CA ALA A 443 -23.82 -9.92 -39.12
C ALA A 443 -24.75 -8.89 -39.79
N ASP A 444 -24.36 -8.32 -40.94
CA ASP A 444 -25.18 -7.37 -41.71
C ASP A 444 -25.63 -7.99 -43.05
N PRO A 445 -26.68 -8.83 -43.08
CA PRO A 445 -27.30 -9.23 -44.34
C PRO A 445 -28.12 -8.04 -44.86
N SER A 446 -27.54 -7.30 -45.80
CA SER A 446 -28.29 -6.28 -46.56
C SER A 446 -29.56 -6.92 -47.16
N PRO A 447 -30.78 -6.42 -46.89
CA PRO A 447 -31.97 -6.90 -47.56
C PRO A 447 -32.06 -6.24 -48.95
N GLU A 448 -32.00 -7.04 -50.01
CA GLU A 448 -32.39 -6.58 -51.36
C GLU A 448 -33.84 -6.04 -51.33
N PRO A 449 -34.12 -4.92 -52.03
CA PRO A 449 -35.46 -4.33 -52.02
C PRO A 449 -36.43 -5.14 -52.90
N PRO A 450 -37.71 -5.25 -52.52
CA PRO A 450 -38.71 -5.91 -53.34
C PRO A 450 -39.12 -5.02 -54.52
N GLY A 451 -38.90 -5.51 -55.74
CA GLY A 451 -39.43 -4.91 -56.96
C GLY A 451 -40.95 -5.13 -57.09
N ALA A 452 -41.73 -4.11 -56.75
CA ALA A 452 -43.08 -3.87 -57.32
C ALA A 452 -42.90 -2.89 -58.49
N GLY A 453 -43.52 -2.98 -59.67
CA GLY A 453 -44.64 -3.77 -60.18
C GLY A 453 -45.36 -2.90 -61.23
N ALA A 454 -45.63 -3.43 -62.42
CA ALA A 454 -46.60 -2.94 -63.42
C ALA A 454 -46.58 -3.97 -64.57
N GLY A 455 -47.64 -4.67 -64.96
CA GLY A 455 -49.03 -4.25 -65.03
C GLY A 455 -49.29 -3.64 -66.40
N GLY A 456 -49.56 -4.48 -67.40
CA GLY A 456 -49.84 -4.07 -68.79
C GLY A 456 -50.57 -5.17 -69.56
N ASP A 457 -51.89 -5.07 -69.56
CA ASP A 457 -52.87 -6.00 -70.16
C ASP A 457 -52.88 -5.99 -71.71
N ARG A 458 -52.99 -7.20 -72.27
CA ARG A 458 -53.86 -7.68 -73.38
C ARG A 458 -53.83 -7.11 -74.81
N ASN A 459 -53.67 -8.09 -75.71
CA ASN A 459 -54.43 -8.43 -76.94
C ASN A 459 -54.08 -7.83 -78.31
N SER A 460 -53.60 -8.75 -79.17
CA SER A 460 -54.10 -9.11 -80.51
C SER A 460 -54.52 -8.02 -81.51
N THR A 461 -53.81 -7.95 -82.64
CA THR A 461 -54.41 -7.96 -83.99
C THR A 461 -53.36 -8.36 -85.02
N GLY A 462 -53.64 -9.44 -85.76
CA GLY A 462 -53.31 -9.54 -87.18
C GLY A 462 -54.57 -9.27 -87.99
N GLY A 463 -54.41 -8.82 -89.24
CA GLY A 463 -55.43 -8.90 -90.29
C GLY A 463 -56.20 -7.63 -90.60
N ASP A 464 -55.82 -7.00 -91.72
CA ASP A 464 -56.62 -6.55 -92.87
C ASP A 464 -57.87 -5.66 -92.73
N ALA A 465 -57.93 -4.77 -93.74
CA ALA A 465 -59.02 -3.92 -94.26
C ALA A 465 -59.12 -2.49 -93.71
#